data_AF-A0A7R9LXW6-F1
#
_entry.id   AF-A0A7R9LXW6-F1
#
_cell.length_a   1.000
_cell.length_b   1.000
_cell.length_c   1.000
_cell.angle_alpha   90.00
_cell.angle_beta   90.00
_cell.angle_gamma   90.00
#
_symmetry.space_group_name_H-M   'P 1'
#
loop_
_entity.id
_entity.type
_entity.pdbx_description
1 polymer ?
#
loop_
_entity_poly.entity_id
_entity_poly.type
_entity_poly.pdbx_seq_one_letter_code
_entity_poly.pdbx_strand_id
1 'polypeptide(L)'
;SGVSSYDIDLIIATHNRLRNSIASGNETNRGFPSAGNMLVLEWDDELAAVAQAHASQCLFQHDCYQCRRTERYATVGQNIFLYRTSRLSVRNRWQYAIQLWYDELSIAP
;
A
#
# COMPACT_ATOMS: atom_id res chain seq x y z
N SER A 1 1.70 4.84 15.41
CA SER A 1 1.38 3.59 14.69
C SER A 1 2.37 2.51 15.09
N GLY A 2 2.14 1.23 14.73
CA GLY A 2 3.09 0.13 14.94
C GLY A 2 4.15 -0.01 13.84
N VAL A 3 4.26 1.00 12.97
CA VAL A 3 5.20 1.04 11.84
C VAL A 3 6.41 1.89 12.24
N SER A 4 7.62 1.34 12.10
CA SER A 4 8.86 2.07 12.41
C SER A 4 9.19 3.12 11.35
N SER A 5 10.05 4.09 11.64
CA SER A 5 10.53 5.06 10.64
C SER A 5 11.20 4.39 9.45
N TYR A 6 12.01 3.36 9.70
CA TYR A 6 12.62 2.54 8.65
C TYR A 6 11.57 1.87 7.76
N ASP A 7 10.50 1.33 8.37
CA ASP A 7 9.42 0.71 7.61
C ASP A 7 8.63 1.75 6.79
N ILE A 8 8.42 2.96 7.32
CA ILE A 8 7.77 4.07 6.59
C ILE A 8 8.57 4.41 5.32
N ASP A 9 9.88 4.62 5.46
CA ASP A 9 10.77 4.93 4.34
C ASP A 9 10.73 3.81 3.30
N LEU A 10 10.77 2.55 3.75
CA LEU A 10 10.71 1.38 2.89
C LEU A 10 9.38 1.29 2.13
N ILE A 11 8.25 1.53 2.80
CA ILE A 11 6.90 1.49 2.22
C ILE A 11 6.78 2.57 1.13
N ILE A 12 7.10 3.83 1.45
CA ILE A 12 6.98 4.95 0.50
C ILE A 12 7.94 4.78 -0.67
N ALA A 13 9.21 4.43 -0.41
CA ALA A 13 10.19 4.19 -1.48
C ALA A 13 9.75 3.06 -2.42
N THR A 14 9.19 1.97 -1.87
CA THR A 14 8.71 0.85 -2.68
C THR A 14 7.53 1.26 -3.56
N HIS A 15 6.52 1.94 -3.02
CA HIS A 15 5.40 2.42 -3.82
C HIS A 15 5.85 3.40 -4.90
N ASN A 16 6.69 4.38 -4.57
CA ASN A 16 7.13 5.40 -5.52
C ASN A 16 8.02 4.83 -6.63
N ARG A 17 8.88 3.86 -6.32
CA ARG A 17 9.66 3.13 -7.33
C ARG A 17 8.74 2.43 -8.34
N LEU A 18 7.70 1.75 -7.85
CA LEU A 18 6.75 1.02 -8.69
C LEU A 18 5.86 1.96 -9.52
N ARG A 19 5.35 3.04 -8.91
CA ARG A 19 4.62 4.11 -9.61
C ARG A 19 5.45 4.74 -10.73
N ASN A 20 6.75 4.97 -10.48
CA ASN A 20 7.67 5.50 -11.48
C ASN A 20 7.89 4.51 -12.65
N SER A 21 7.93 3.20 -12.39
CA SER A 21 8.02 2.17 -13.44
C SER A 21 6.86 2.25 -14.43
N ILE A 22 5.63 2.36 -13.90
CA ILE A 22 4.44 2.58 -14.73
C ILE A 22 4.55 3.92 -15.48
N ALA A 23 4.88 4.99 -14.76
CA ALA A 23 4.91 6.34 -15.32
C ALA A 23 5.90 6.48 -16.49
N SER A 24 7.07 5.85 -16.39
CA SER A 24 8.07 5.85 -17.46
C SER A 24 7.76 4.87 -18.60
N GLY A 25 6.65 4.12 -18.51
CA GLY A 25 6.29 3.10 -19.51
C GLY A 25 7.15 1.84 -19.45
N ASN A 26 7.81 1.54 -18.33
CA ASN A 26 8.64 0.35 -18.20
C ASN A 26 7.84 -0.95 -17.96
N GLU A 27 6.52 -0.85 -17.81
CA GLU A 27 5.60 -1.98 -17.70
C GLU A 27 5.01 -2.40 -19.06
N THR A 28 5.76 -2.22 -20.15
CA THR A 28 5.34 -2.54 -21.53
C THR A 28 4.85 -3.98 -21.70
N ASN A 29 5.48 -4.93 -21.00
CA ASN A 29 5.10 -6.35 -21.05
C ASN A 29 3.68 -6.61 -20.52
N ARG A 30 3.08 -5.66 -19.79
CA ARG A 30 1.73 -5.74 -19.23
C ARG A 30 0.73 -4.85 -19.97
N GLY A 31 1.13 -4.19 -21.06
CA GLY A 31 0.23 -3.38 -21.90
C GLY A 31 -0.17 -2.02 -21.31
N PHE A 32 0.41 -1.60 -20.19
CA PHE A 32 0.07 -0.31 -19.57
C PHE A 32 0.77 0.85 -20.28
N PRO A 33 0.04 1.95 -20.57
CA PRO A 33 0.64 3.16 -21.12
C PRO A 33 1.48 3.88 -20.05
N SER A 34 2.40 4.72 -20.50
CA SER A 34 3.06 5.70 -19.62
C SER A 34 2.03 6.67 -19.04
N ALA A 35 2.33 7.22 -17.87
CA ALA A 35 1.43 8.14 -17.17
C ALA A 35 1.95 9.57 -17.23
N GLY A 36 1.12 10.51 -17.72
CA GLY A 36 1.50 11.92 -17.85
C GLY A 36 1.50 12.72 -16.54
N ASN A 37 0.89 12.21 -15.46
CA ASN A 37 0.77 12.92 -14.18
C ASN A 37 0.74 11.96 -12.96
N MET A 38 1.72 11.06 -12.87
CA MET A 38 1.85 10.15 -11.73
C MET A 38 2.62 10.81 -10.59
N LEU A 39 1.92 11.37 -9.60
CA LEU A 39 2.54 12.08 -8.46
C LEU A 39 3.28 11.13 -7.51
N VAL A 40 4.29 11.67 -6.82
CA VAL A 40 5.02 11.00 -5.74
C VAL A 40 4.11 10.91 -4.51
N LEU A 41 4.07 9.75 -3.87
CA LEU A 41 3.38 9.56 -2.59
C LEU A 41 4.26 10.05 -1.44
N GLU A 42 3.61 10.65 -0.46
CA GLU A 42 4.19 11.00 0.83
C GLU A 42 3.48 10.23 1.93
N TRP A 43 4.19 9.99 3.04
CA TRP A 43 3.59 9.37 4.21
C TRP A 43 2.65 10.35 4.91
N ASP A 44 1.52 9.83 5.37
CA ASP A 44 0.53 10.61 6.10
C ASP A 44 0.20 9.92 7.43
N ASP A 45 0.57 10.59 8.53
CA ASP A 45 0.46 10.01 9.87
C ASP A 45 -1.00 9.80 10.33
N GLU A 46 -1.94 10.60 9.82
CA GLU A 46 -3.36 10.45 10.14
C GLU A 46 -3.92 9.20 9.46
N LEU A 47 -3.61 9.01 8.17
CA LEU A 47 -3.98 7.79 7.44
C LEU A 47 -3.33 6.55 8.06
N ALA A 48 -2.07 6.65 8.49
CA ALA A 48 -1.37 5.56 9.17
C ALA A 48 -2.00 5.21 10.52
N ALA A 49 -2.48 6.20 11.27
CA ALA A 49 -3.17 5.97 12.54
C ALA A 49 -4.50 5.24 12.33
N VAL A 50 -5.29 5.64 11.33
CA VAL A 50 -6.53 4.97 10.92
C VAL A 50 -6.26 3.53 10.49
N ALA A 51 -5.28 3.32 9.62
CA ALA A 51 -4.89 1.99 9.16
C ALA A 51 -4.40 1.09 10.32
N GLN A 52 -3.65 1.64 11.27
CA GLN A 52 -3.24 0.91 12.46
C GLN A 52 -4.43 0.51 13.33
N ALA A 53 -5.39 1.41 13.55
CA ALA A 53 -6.59 1.13 14.33
C ALA A 53 -7.43 0.01 13.68
N HIS A 54 -7.51 -0.02 12.34
CA HIS A 54 -8.13 -1.12 11.62
C HIS A 54 -7.36 -2.44 11.76
N ALA A 55 -6.04 -2.43 11.54
CA ALA A 55 -5.21 -3.62 11.64
C ALA A 55 -5.22 -4.25 13.05
N SER A 56 -5.33 -3.43 14.09
CA SER A 56 -5.43 -3.87 15.49
C SER A 56 -6.72 -4.64 15.82
N GLN A 57 -7.74 -4.61 14.96
CA GLN A 57 -8.95 -5.42 15.13
C GLN A 57 -8.72 -6.89 14.71
N CYS A 58 -7.63 -7.18 14.00
CA CYS A 58 -7.32 -8.52 13.50
C CYS A 58 -8.41 -9.14 12.60
N LEU A 59 -9.20 -8.31 11.92
CA LEU A 59 -10.23 -8.73 10.97
C LEU A 59 -9.73 -8.50 9.55
N PHE A 60 -9.54 -9.57 8.78
CA PHE A 60 -9.09 -9.47 7.38
C PHE A 60 -10.26 -9.20 6.43
N GLN A 61 -10.75 -7.97 6.47
CA GLN A 61 -11.79 -7.43 5.61
C GLN A 61 -11.61 -5.92 5.53
N HIS A 62 -12.10 -5.28 4.47
CA HIS A 62 -12.10 -3.82 4.43
C HIS A 62 -12.99 -3.24 5.53
N ASP A 63 -12.58 -2.11 6.10
CA ASP A 63 -13.45 -1.31 6.96
C ASP A 63 -14.53 -0.58 6.14
N CYS A 64 -15.49 -0.01 6.86
CA CYS A 64 -16.52 0.81 6.23
C CYS A 64 -15.90 2.10 5.67
N TYR A 65 -16.41 2.60 4.54
CA TYR A 65 -15.88 3.82 3.93
C TYR A 65 -15.88 5.01 4.89
N GLN A 66 -16.95 5.17 5.69
CA GLN A 66 -17.05 6.25 6.67
C GLN A 66 -16.03 6.12 7.81
N CYS A 67 -15.63 4.89 8.14
CA CYS A 67 -14.75 4.56 9.26
C CYS A 67 -13.30 5.01 9.02
N ARG A 68 -12.89 5.10 7.74
CA ARG A 68 -11.52 5.47 7.35
C ARG A 68 -11.37 6.87 6.78
N ARG A 69 -12.42 7.68 6.85
CA ARG A 69 -12.35 9.09 6.46
C ARG A 69 -11.55 9.84 7.51
N THR A 70 -10.88 10.89 7.06
CA THR A 70 -10.24 11.86 7.95
C THR A 70 -10.84 13.23 7.73
N GLU A 71 -10.47 14.21 8.58
CA GLU A 71 -10.89 15.59 8.38
C GLU A 71 -10.36 16.13 7.05
N ARG A 72 -9.11 15.78 6.70
CA ARG A 72 -8.46 16.19 5.45
C ARG A 72 -8.94 15.41 4.23
N TYR A 73 -9.34 14.15 4.40
CA TYR A 73 -9.68 13.26 3.29
C TYR A 73 -11.08 12.66 3.46
N ALA A 74 -12.05 13.24 2.72
CA ALA A 74 -13.43 12.76 2.69
C ALA A 74 -13.59 11.38 2.03
N THR A 75 -12.60 10.92 1.27
CA THR A 75 -12.56 9.60 0.65
C THR A 75 -11.15 9.05 0.74
N VAL A 76 -11.01 7.83 1.26
CA VAL A 76 -9.73 7.15 1.47
C VAL A 76 -9.84 5.75 0.86
N GLY A 77 -8.83 5.38 0.05
CA GLY A 77 -8.68 4.03 -0.48
C GLY A 77 -8.07 3.09 0.56
N GLN A 78 -8.08 1.79 0.32
CA GLN A 78 -7.47 0.82 1.24
C GLN A 78 -7.02 -0.43 0.50
N ASN A 79 -5.79 -0.85 0.77
CA ASN A 79 -5.33 -2.20 0.49
C ASN A 79 -5.07 -2.91 1.82
N ILE A 80 -5.38 -4.21 1.88
CA ILE A 80 -5.13 -5.05 3.05
C ILE A 80 -4.31 -6.28 2.65
N PHE A 81 -3.46 -6.74 3.56
CA PHE A 81 -2.63 -7.93 3.36
C PHE A 81 -2.56 -8.74 4.65
N LEU A 82 -2.63 -10.07 4.52
CA LEU A 82 -2.47 -11.01 5.60
C LEU A 82 -1.53 -12.12 5.13
N TYR A 83 -0.57 -12.49 5.99
CA TYR A 83 0.21 -13.70 5.81
C TYR A 83 0.24 -14.49 7.11
N ARG A 84 0.35 -15.81 6.97
CA ARG A 84 0.43 -16.74 8.10
C ARG A 84 1.79 -17.41 8.07
N THR A 85 2.38 -17.61 9.24
CA THR A 85 3.66 -18.30 9.38
C THR A 85 3.71 -19.09 10.67
N SER A 86 4.41 -20.23 10.66
CA SER A 86 4.72 -21.03 11.86
C SER A 86 6.02 -20.59 12.54
N ARG A 87 6.73 -19.60 11.99
CA ARG A 87 7.98 -19.08 12.58
C ARG A 87 7.67 -18.23 13.80
N LEU A 88 8.45 -18.44 14.88
CA LEU A 88 8.34 -17.66 16.12
C LEU A 88 8.81 -16.20 15.96
N SER A 89 9.80 -15.97 15.11
CA SER A 89 10.23 -14.61 14.73
C SER A 89 9.49 -14.18 13.48
N VAL A 90 8.56 -13.25 13.66
CA VAL A 90 7.78 -12.65 12.57
C VAL A 90 8.44 -11.33 12.20
N ARG A 91 8.85 -11.22 10.92
CA ARG A 91 9.29 -9.95 10.33
C ARG A 91 8.19 -9.39 9.45
N ASN A 92 8.00 -8.08 9.49
CA ASN A 92 7.11 -7.38 8.56
C ASN A 92 7.50 -7.68 7.11
N ARG A 93 6.50 -7.89 6.24
CA ARG A 93 6.68 -8.24 4.83
C ARG A 93 6.21 -7.12 3.90
N TRP A 94 6.52 -5.87 4.24
CA TRP A 94 6.04 -4.67 3.54
C TRP A 94 6.26 -4.73 2.03
N GLN A 95 7.51 -4.91 1.59
CA GLN A 95 7.85 -4.96 0.17
C GLN A 95 7.12 -6.09 -0.57
N TYR A 96 6.98 -7.25 0.06
CA TYR A 96 6.28 -8.39 -0.54
C TYR A 96 4.78 -8.12 -0.68
N ALA A 97 4.13 -7.54 0.34
CA ALA A 97 2.72 -7.17 0.26
C ALA A 97 2.46 -6.13 -0.85
N ILE A 98 3.30 -5.09 -0.94
CA ILE A 98 3.19 -4.05 -1.95
C ILE A 98 3.42 -4.62 -3.36
N GLN A 99 4.42 -5.50 -3.50
CA GLN A 99 4.70 -6.15 -4.77
C GLN A 99 3.55 -7.05 -5.21
N LEU A 100 2.86 -7.74 -4.28
CA LEU A 100 1.67 -8.54 -4.62
C LEU A 100 0.54 -7.67 -5.19
N TRP A 101 0.23 -6.54 -4.55
CA TRP A 101 -0.78 -5.60 -5.09
C TRP A 101 -0.35 -5.03 -6.44
N TYR A 102 0.94 -4.76 -6.62
CA TYR A 102 1.47 -4.31 -7.91
C TYR A 102 1.38 -5.40 -8.98
N ASP A 103 1.61 -6.65 -8.63
CA ASP A 103 1.60 -7.75 -9.58
C ASP A 103 0.20 -8.06 -10.11
N GLU A 104 -0.87 -7.55 -9.48
CA GLU A 104 -2.25 -7.57 -10.00
C GLU A 104 -2.36 -6.87 -11.36
N LEU A 105 -1.39 -6.04 -11.76
CA LEU A 105 -1.31 -5.52 -13.13
C LEU A 105 -1.33 -6.64 -14.20
N SER A 106 -0.90 -7.87 -13.88
CA SER A 106 -0.92 -8.97 -14.86
C SER A 106 -2.33 -9.51 -15.16
N ILE A 107 -3.30 -9.22 -14.30
CA ILE A 107 -4.70 -9.65 -14.45
C ILE A 107 -5.64 -8.47 -14.70
N ALA A 108 -5.10 -7.27 -14.84
CA ALA A 108 -5.87 -6.10 -15.23
C ALA A 108 -6.37 -6.28 -16.67
N PRO A 109 -7.63 -5.91 -16.95
CA PRO A 109 -8.25 -6.08 -18.26
C PRO A 109 -7.61 -5.22 -19.36
#